data_AF-A0A1B6MTL6-F1
#
_entry.id   AF-A0A1B6MTL6-F1
#
_cell.length_a   1.000
_cell.length_b   1.000
_cell.length_c   1.000
_cell.angle_alpha   90.00
_cell.angle_beta   90.00
_cell.angle_gamma   90.00
#
_symmetry.space_group_name_H-M   'P 1'
#
loop_
_entity.id
_entity.type
_entity.pdbx_description
1 polymer ?
#
loop_
_entity_poly.entity_id
_entity_poly.type
_entity_poly.pdbx_seq_one_letter_code
_entity_poly.pdbx_strand_id
1 'polypeptide(L)'
;ATFVVGLAVGHLILEVRSGRVKATLSRLQAWVCWVLSVSLLIFTLWFSTLFFRPSYEDTRWLVAIYLGLVQRLWVLAAAWVVLACSLGYGGWLDKMLSWPGFIPLSRLSFGIYLTHATLQSIHILRMRQAYNMDALDLLFQCVSDYTVSVGLATVLYLAVEAPCSRVINHLLNTRAVPTVEGTQSNGEMRGKQKKKKDN
;
A
#
# COMPACT_ATOMS: atom_id res chain seq x y z
N ALA A 1 12.92 -13.32 -6.01
CA ALA A 1 12.11 -14.20 -5.13
C ALA A 1 10.77 -13.56 -4.76
N THR A 2 10.74 -12.32 -4.25
CA THR A 2 9.53 -11.59 -3.85
C THR A 2 8.49 -11.43 -4.97
N PHE A 3 8.93 -11.16 -6.20
CA PHE A 3 8.03 -11.08 -7.36
C PHE A 3 7.28 -12.39 -7.62
N VAL A 4 7.93 -13.54 -7.43
CA VAL A 4 7.31 -14.85 -7.65
C VAL A 4 6.22 -15.10 -6.63
N VAL A 5 6.46 -14.75 -5.36
CA VAL A 5 5.46 -14.86 -4.28
C VAL A 5 4.24 -13.98 -4.60
N GLY A 6 4.47 -12.73 -5.02
CA GLY A 6 3.38 -11.83 -5.43
C GLY A 6 2.58 -12.35 -6.62
N LEU A 7 3.28 -12.86 -7.65
CA LEU A 7 2.64 -13.40 -8.86
C LEU A 7 1.82 -14.66 -8.54
N ALA A 8 2.35 -15.56 -7.70
CA ALA A 8 1.68 -16.76 -7.26
C ALA A 8 0.41 -16.43 -6.45
N VAL A 9 0.50 -15.46 -5.55
CA VAL A 9 -0.66 -14.99 -4.76
C VAL A 9 -1.71 -14.34 -5.66
N GLY A 10 -1.28 -13.53 -6.63
CA GLY A 10 -2.18 -12.96 -7.63
C GLY A 10 -2.90 -14.03 -8.46
N HIS A 11 -2.18 -15.07 -8.88
CA HIS A 11 -2.74 -16.21 -9.59
C HIS A 11 -3.80 -16.95 -8.75
N LEU A 12 -3.49 -17.22 -7.48
CA LEU A 12 -4.43 -17.85 -6.54
C LEU A 12 -5.70 -17.03 -6.36
N ILE A 13 -5.60 -15.70 -6.25
CA ILE A 13 -6.76 -14.80 -6.13
C ILE A 13 -7.64 -14.89 -7.39
N LEU A 14 -7.02 -14.94 -8.58
CA LEU A 14 -7.75 -15.07 -9.84
C LEU A 14 -8.46 -16.42 -9.95
N GLU A 15 -7.85 -17.51 -9.49
CA GLU A 15 -8.46 -18.85 -9.49
C GLU A 15 -9.63 -18.96 -8.52
N VAL A 16 -9.51 -18.35 -7.34
CA VAL A 16 -10.59 -18.22 -6.36
C VAL A 16 -11.75 -17.41 -6.94
N ARG A 17 -11.46 -16.27 -7.57
CA ARG A 17 -12.50 -15.42 -8.20
C ARG A 17 -13.18 -16.10 -9.39
N SER A 18 -12.44 -16.93 -10.14
CA SER A 18 -12.96 -17.70 -11.27
C SER A 18 -13.78 -18.93 -10.86
N GLY A 19 -13.99 -19.15 -9.54
CA GLY A 19 -14.80 -20.25 -9.03
C GLY A 19 -14.17 -21.64 -9.15
N ARG A 20 -12.89 -21.74 -9.58
CA ARG A 20 -12.16 -23.01 -9.69
C ARG A 20 -11.72 -23.56 -8.34
N VAL A 21 -11.50 -22.69 -7.36
CA VAL A 21 -11.12 -23.07 -6.00
C VAL A 21 -12.09 -22.44 -5.01
N LYS A 22 -12.93 -23.28 -4.37
CA LYS A 22 -13.69 -22.88 -3.18
C LYS A 22 -12.74 -22.88 -2.00
N ALA A 23 -12.01 -21.78 -1.81
CA ALA A 23 -11.20 -21.58 -0.61
C ALA A 23 -12.14 -21.32 0.58
N THR A 24 -12.72 -22.38 1.14
CA THR A 24 -13.47 -22.34 2.40
C THR A 24 -12.49 -22.25 3.55
N LEU A 25 -11.85 -21.09 3.71
CA LEU A 25 -11.03 -20.81 4.87
C LEU A 25 -11.93 -20.71 6.09
N SER A 26 -11.66 -21.52 7.12
CA SER A 26 -12.36 -21.37 8.39
C SER A 26 -12.05 -19.99 8.97
N ARG A 27 -13.04 -19.31 9.55
CA ARG A 27 -12.85 -18.00 10.21
C ARG A 27 -11.71 -18.03 11.24
N LEU A 28 -11.50 -19.18 11.87
CA LEU A 28 -10.41 -19.42 12.81
C LEU A 28 -9.03 -19.40 12.13
N GLN A 29 -8.89 -20.03 10.96
CA GLN A 29 -7.64 -20.04 10.20
C GLN A 29 -7.28 -18.64 9.68
N ALA A 30 -8.28 -17.89 9.21
CA ALA A 30 -8.07 -16.49 8.80
C ALA A 30 -7.56 -15.64 9.97
N TRP A 31 -8.13 -15.80 11.17
CA TRP A 31 -7.71 -15.10 12.38
C TRP A 31 -6.30 -15.49 12.85
N VAL A 32 -5.97 -16.79 12.87
CA VAL A 32 -4.64 -17.27 13.25
C VAL A 32 -3.57 -16.70 12.31
N CYS A 33 -3.82 -16.72 11.00
CA CYS A 33 -2.87 -16.18 10.04
C CYS A 33 -2.78 -14.64 10.08
N TRP A 34 -3.84 -13.96 10.51
CA TRP A 34 -3.82 -12.51 10.82
C TRP A 34 -2.88 -12.20 11.98
N VAL A 35 -3.06 -12.89 13.10
CA VAL A 35 -2.17 -12.75 14.28
C VAL A 35 -0.74 -13.12 13.90
N LEU A 36 -0.55 -14.20 13.14
CA LEU A 36 0.76 -14.60 12.67
C LEU A 36 1.42 -13.53 11.80
N SER A 37 0.68 -12.89 10.90
CA SER A 37 1.20 -11.83 10.03
C SER A 37 1.63 -10.61 10.86
N VAL A 38 0.82 -10.19 11.83
CA VAL A 38 1.17 -9.08 12.73
C VAL A 38 2.38 -9.43 13.59
N SER A 39 2.43 -10.64 14.14
CA SER A 39 3.57 -11.12 14.92
C SER A 39 4.86 -11.16 14.10
N LEU A 40 4.80 -11.60 12.84
CA LEU A 40 5.96 -11.60 11.94
C LEU A 40 6.46 -10.18 11.63
N LEU A 41 5.55 -9.22 11.44
CA LEU A 41 5.91 -7.81 11.22
C LEU A 41 6.58 -7.21 12.46
N ILE A 42 6.00 -7.42 13.64
CA ILE A 42 6.56 -6.92 14.91
C ILE A 42 7.93 -7.56 15.17
N PHE A 43 8.03 -8.88 14.99
CA PHE A 43 9.30 -9.61 15.16
C PHE A 43 10.38 -9.07 14.24
N THR A 44 10.02 -8.77 12.98
CA THR A 44 10.94 -8.19 12.00
C THR A 44 11.44 -6.81 12.42
N LEU A 45 10.57 -5.95 12.94
CA LEU A 45 10.93 -4.62 13.43
C LEU A 45 11.83 -4.69 14.67
N TRP A 46 11.48 -5.54 15.64
CA TRP A 46 12.28 -5.79 16.84
C TRP A 46 13.65 -6.37 16.52
N PHE A 47 13.71 -7.27 15.55
CA PHE A 47 14.97 -7.85 15.11
C PHE A 47 15.83 -6.79 14.38
N SER A 48 15.21 -5.90 13.60
CA SER A 48 15.92 -4.79 12.92
C SER A 48 16.58 -3.80 13.88
N THR A 49 15.94 -3.48 15.02
CA THR A 49 16.51 -2.56 16.00
C THR A 49 17.71 -3.15 16.75
N LEU A 50 17.78 -4.47 16.86
CA LEU A 50 18.91 -5.18 17.48
C LEU A 50 20.20 -5.05 16.65
N PHE A 51 20.09 -5.05 15.31
CA PHE A 51 21.23 -4.89 14.40
C PHE A 51 21.75 -3.46 14.29
N PHE A 52 20.99 -2.46 14.73
CA PHE A 52 21.44 -1.06 14.72
C PHE A 52 22.42 -0.73 15.86
N ARG A 53 22.69 -1.69 16.76
CA ARG A 53 23.70 -1.56 17.82
C ARG A 53 25.09 -1.89 17.22
N PRO A 54 26.08 -0.99 17.32
CA PRO A 54 27.39 -1.13 16.66
C PRO A 54 28.30 -2.24 17.24
N SER A 55 27.81 -3.10 18.13
CA SER A 55 28.62 -4.06 18.88
C SER A 55 28.72 -5.47 18.27
N TYR A 56 28.29 -5.66 17.01
CA TYR A 56 28.30 -6.97 16.34
C TYR A 56 29.10 -6.94 15.04
N GLU A 57 30.42 -6.77 15.14
CA GLU A 57 31.34 -6.83 14.00
C GLU A 57 31.58 -8.25 13.45
N ASP A 58 31.19 -9.32 14.17
CA ASP A 58 31.68 -10.68 13.91
C ASP A 58 30.69 -11.66 13.23
N THR A 59 29.51 -11.20 12.80
CA THR A 59 28.47 -12.09 12.23
C THR A 59 27.95 -11.65 10.86
N ARG A 60 28.86 -11.51 9.89
CA ARG A 60 28.51 -11.24 8.46
C ARG A 60 27.52 -12.25 7.88
N TRP A 61 27.63 -13.51 8.28
CA TRP A 61 26.69 -14.59 7.90
C TRP A 61 25.26 -14.32 8.39
N LEU A 62 25.12 -13.82 9.62
CA LEU A 62 23.82 -13.53 10.22
C LEU A 62 23.15 -12.35 9.53
N VAL A 63 23.92 -11.33 9.16
CA VAL A 63 23.44 -10.17 8.39
C VAL A 63 22.93 -10.58 7.01
N ALA A 64 23.65 -11.46 6.30
CA ALA A 64 23.22 -11.94 4.98
C ALA A 64 21.92 -12.77 5.06
N ILE A 65 21.81 -13.64 6.07
CA ILE A 65 20.59 -14.43 6.32
C ILE A 65 19.43 -13.50 6.69
N TYR A 66 19.68 -12.51 7.54
CA TYR A 66 18.70 -11.50 7.95
C TYR A 66 18.16 -10.74 6.75
N LEU A 67 19.03 -10.10 5.96
CA LEU A 67 18.64 -9.32 4.77
C LEU A 67 17.83 -10.14 3.76
N GLY A 68 18.15 -11.43 3.61
CA GLY A 68 17.39 -12.33 2.74
C GLY A 68 16.03 -12.74 3.31
N LEU A 69 15.93 -13.02 4.62
CA LEU A 69 14.69 -13.52 5.24
C LEU A 69 13.68 -12.42 5.54
N VAL A 70 14.14 -11.26 6.01
CA VAL A 70 13.27 -10.13 6.38
C VAL A 70 12.33 -9.74 5.24
N GLN A 71 12.88 -9.56 4.04
CA GLN A 71 12.12 -9.14 2.87
C GLN A 71 11.12 -10.21 2.42
N ARG A 72 11.47 -11.51 2.57
CA ARG A 72 10.59 -12.63 2.23
C ARG A 72 9.42 -12.73 3.20
N LEU A 73 9.68 -12.65 4.50
CA LEU A 73 8.66 -12.69 5.54
C LEU A 73 7.70 -11.51 5.44
N TRP A 74 8.21 -10.32 5.18
CA TRP A 74 7.39 -9.12 4.98
C TRP A 74 6.44 -9.28 3.79
N VAL A 75 6.95 -9.74 2.65
CA VAL A 75 6.13 -9.96 1.45
C VAL A 75 5.10 -11.07 1.67
N LEU A 76 5.46 -12.14 2.40
CA LEU A 76 4.53 -13.22 2.73
C LEU A 76 3.39 -12.74 3.64
N ALA A 77 3.72 -11.95 4.68
CA ALA A 77 2.74 -11.34 5.57
C ALA A 77 1.79 -10.40 4.80
N ALA A 78 2.35 -9.52 3.96
CA ALA A 78 1.55 -8.63 3.12
C ALA A 78 0.66 -9.39 2.12
N ALA A 79 1.20 -10.42 1.47
CA ALA A 79 0.46 -11.27 0.54
C ALA A 79 -0.72 -11.95 1.22
N TRP A 80 -0.54 -12.43 2.45
CA TRP A 80 -1.62 -13.03 3.22
C TRP A 80 -2.74 -12.01 3.52
N VAL A 81 -2.39 -10.78 3.91
CA VAL A 81 -3.37 -9.71 4.17
C VAL A 81 -4.20 -9.43 2.92
N VAL A 82 -3.57 -9.27 1.76
CA VAL A 82 -4.26 -9.03 0.48
C VAL A 82 -5.18 -10.19 0.13
N LEU A 83 -4.71 -11.43 0.29
CA LEU A 83 -5.51 -12.62 0.05
C LEU A 83 -6.73 -12.65 0.99
N ALA A 84 -6.55 -12.42 2.29
CA ALA A 84 -7.64 -12.37 3.27
C ALA A 84 -8.69 -11.29 2.93
N CYS A 85 -8.26 -10.12 2.47
CA CYS A 85 -9.16 -9.08 1.96
C CYS A 85 -9.95 -9.58 0.73
N SER A 86 -9.28 -10.21 -0.25
CA SER A 86 -9.92 -10.69 -1.48
C SER A 86 -10.96 -11.81 -1.25
N LEU A 87 -10.82 -12.59 -0.17
CA LEU A 87 -11.74 -13.67 0.21
C LEU A 87 -12.93 -13.19 1.06
N GLY A 88 -13.02 -11.89 1.38
CA GLY A 88 -14.11 -11.33 2.20
C GLY A 88 -13.93 -11.53 3.72
N TYR A 89 -12.79 -12.03 4.17
CA TYR A 89 -12.44 -12.15 5.60
C TYR A 89 -11.72 -10.88 6.12
N GLY A 90 -11.61 -9.84 5.30
CA GLY A 90 -10.91 -8.59 5.63
C GLY A 90 -11.64 -7.69 6.65
N GLY A 91 -12.94 -7.89 6.89
CA GLY A 91 -13.70 -7.17 7.92
C GLY A 91 -13.55 -5.65 7.87
N TRP A 92 -12.76 -5.10 8.80
CA TRP A 92 -12.45 -3.67 8.88
C TRP A 92 -11.47 -3.18 7.80
N LEU A 93 -10.46 -3.99 7.43
CA LEU A 93 -9.49 -3.62 6.38
C LEU A 93 -10.14 -3.49 5.00
N ASP A 94 -11.11 -4.35 4.71
CA ASP A 94 -11.84 -4.30 3.45
C ASP A 94 -12.62 -2.97 3.31
N LYS A 95 -13.25 -2.51 4.41
CA LYS A 95 -13.92 -1.20 4.46
C LYS A 95 -12.95 -0.03 4.30
N MET A 96 -11.76 -0.13 4.90
CA MET A 96 -10.72 0.88 4.74
C MET A 96 -10.25 0.94 3.27
N LEU A 97 -9.87 -0.20 2.68
CA LEU A 97 -9.36 -0.25 1.29
C LEU A 97 -10.41 0.12 0.24
N SER A 98 -11.69 -0.14 0.51
CA SER A 98 -12.78 0.23 -0.38
C SER A 98 -13.13 1.73 -0.32
N TRP A 99 -12.47 2.51 0.53
CA TRP A 99 -12.75 3.94 0.64
C TRP A 99 -12.23 4.70 -0.60
N PRO A 100 -13.08 5.44 -1.34
CA PRO A 100 -12.67 6.26 -2.49
C PRO A 100 -11.51 7.24 -2.23
N GLY A 101 -11.22 7.59 -0.97
CA GLY A 101 -10.05 8.39 -0.60
C GLY A 101 -8.70 7.72 -0.89
N PHE A 102 -8.64 6.39 -1.03
CA PHE A 102 -7.41 5.68 -1.38
C PHE A 102 -6.97 5.88 -2.83
N ILE A 103 -7.88 6.28 -3.72
CA ILE A 103 -7.59 6.50 -5.13
C ILE A 103 -6.58 7.67 -5.31
N PRO A 104 -6.83 8.88 -4.80
CA PRO A 104 -5.84 9.96 -4.86
C PRO A 104 -4.60 9.67 -3.99
N LEU A 105 -4.76 8.98 -2.85
CA LEU A 105 -3.65 8.66 -1.96
C LEU A 105 -2.64 7.70 -2.60
N SER A 106 -3.11 6.68 -3.31
CA SER A 106 -2.26 5.74 -4.06
C SER A 106 -1.44 6.46 -5.13
N ARG A 107 -2.04 7.45 -5.80
CA ARG A 107 -1.40 8.24 -6.84
C ARG A 107 -0.33 9.19 -6.28
N LEU A 108 -0.66 9.88 -5.19
CA LEU A 108 0.32 10.67 -4.44
C LEU A 108 1.49 9.81 -3.96
N SER A 109 1.20 8.63 -3.40
CA SER A 109 2.21 7.70 -2.89
C SER A 109 3.14 7.21 -4.00
N PHE A 110 2.60 6.98 -5.20
CA PHE A 110 3.39 6.63 -6.38
C PHE A 110 4.33 7.79 -6.80
N GLY A 111 3.83 9.03 -6.79
CA GLY A 111 4.65 10.22 -7.01
C GLY A 111 5.82 10.31 -6.02
N ILE A 112 5.53 10.18 -4.72
CA ILE A 112 6.54 10.19 -3.64
C ILE A 112 7.57 9.09 -3.83
N TYR A 113 7.14 7.88 -4.20
CA TYR A 113 8.04 6.77 -4.42
C TYR A 113 9.05 7.05 -5.54
N LEU A 114 8.59 7.59 -6.67
CA LEU A 114 9.46 7.93 -7.81
C LEU A 114 10.44 9.05 -7.46
N THR A 115 9.98 10.10 -6.80
CA THR A 115 10.84 11.23 -6.43
C THR A 115 11.87 10.84 -5.39
N HIS A 116 11.46 10.12 -4.36
CA HIS A 116 12.36 9.63 -3.31
C HIS A 116 13.45 8.72 -3.89
N ALA A 117 13.08 7.74 -4.74
CA ALA A 117 14.05 6.84 -5.36
C ALA A 117 15.07 7.60 -6.24
N THR A 118 14.61 8.63 -6.95
CA THR A 118 15.47 9.48 -7.79
C THR A 118 16.42 10.32 -6.94
N LEU A 119 15.91 10.97 -5.87
CA LEU A 119 16.71 11.76 -4.94
C LEU A 119 17.77 10.91 -4.25
N GLN A 120 17.40 9.73 -3.76
CA GLN A 120 18.33 8.80 -3.11
C GLN A 120 19.43 8.33 -4.09
N SER A 121 19.09 8.08 -5.36
CA SER A 121 20.07 7.70 -6.37
C SER A 121 21.09 8.83 -6.62
N ILE A 122 20.62 10.08 -6.75
CA ILE A 122 21.49 11.25 -6.90
C ILE A 122 22.36 11.43 -5.65
N HIS A 123 21.80 11.23 -4.46
CA HIS A 123 22.51 11.34 -3.19
C HIS A 123 23.67 10.34 -3.11
N ILE A 124 23.42 9.07 -3.47
CA ILE A 124 24.45 8.01 -3.50
C ILE A 124 25.58 8.36 -4.49
N LEU A 125 25.25 8.91 -5.67
CA LEU A 125 26.25 9.34 -6.66
C LEU A 125 27.12 10.49 -6.16
N ARG A 126 26.58 11.35 -5.28
CA ARG A 126 27.28 12.51 -4.72
C ARG A 126 28.05 12.19 -3.44
N MET A 127 27.69 11.14 -2.72
CA MET A 127 28.36 10.69 -1.50
C MET A 127 29.75 10.11 -1.84
N ARG A 128 30.77 10.98 -1.85
CA ARG A 128 32.20 10.60 -2.01
C ARG A 128 33.01 10.71 -0.72
N GLN A 129 32.42 11.12 0.40
CA GLN A 129 33.15 11.41 1.64
C GLN A 129 32.50 10.71 2.83
N ALA A 130 33.33 10.23 3.76
CA ALA A 130 32.87 9.56 4.98
C ALA A 130 32.13 10.55 5.87
N TYR A 131 30.85 10.28 6.11
CA TYR A 131 29.99 11.08 6.97
C TYR A 131 30.04 10.50 8.38
N ASN A 132 30.40 11.31 9.37
CA ASN A 132 30.31 10.93 10.77
C ASN A 132 28.83 10.98 11.16
N MET A 133 28.19 9.81 11.29
CA MET A 133 26.76 9.70 11.51
C MET A 133 26.47 9.76 13.02
N ASP A 134 26.07 10.93 13.51
CA ASP A 134 25.39 11.03 14.79
C ASP A 134 23.88 10.77 14.60
N ALA A 135 23.18 10.29 15.64
CA ALA A 135 21.78 9.89 15.55
C ALA A 135 20.86 11.07 15.21
N LEU A 136 21.20 12.27 15.71
CA LEU A 136 20.46 13.50 15.41
C LEU A 136 20.64 13.92 13.95
N ASP A 137 21.86 13.83 13.42
CA ASP A 137 22.13 14.17 12.02
C ASP A 137 21.37 13.23 11.07
N LEU A 138 21.29 11.94 11.41
CA LEU A 138 20.50 10.97 10.65
C LEU A 138 19.00 11.34 10.62
N LEU A 139 18.45 11.78 11.77
CA LEU A 139 17.05 12.19 11.85
C LEU A 139 16.78 13.45 11.03
N PHE A 140 17.64 14.47 11.12
CA PHE A 140 17.50 15.69 10.31
C PHE A 140 17.61 15.40 8.82
N GLN A 141 18.55 14.55 8.40
CA GLN A 141 18.69 14.13 7.00
C GLN A 141 17.43 13.41 6.49
N CYS A 142 16.89 12.47 7.28
CA CYS A 142 15.67 11.74 6.92
C CYS A 142 14.45 12.66 6.80
N VAL A 143 14.28 13.59 7.73
CA VAL A 143 13.18 14.57 7.68
C VAL A 143 13.33 15.49 6.47
N SER A 144 14.57 15.92 6.18
CA SER A 144 14.87 16.77 5.04
C SER A 144 14.56 16.08 3.71
N ASP A 145 15.07 14.87 3.50
CA ASP A 145 14.84 14.10 2.27
C ASP A 145 13.35 13.77 2.07
N TYR A 146 12.65 13.40 3.14
CA TYR A 146 11.22 13.16 3.09
C TYR A 146 10.43 14.42 2.70
N THR A 147 10.76 15.57 3.30
CA THR A 147 10.10 16.85 2.98
C THR A 147 10.33 17.25 1.53
N VAL A 148 11.57 17.14 1.04
CA VAL A 148 11.92 17.45 -0.37
C VAL A 148 11.20 16.50 -1.32
N SER A 149 11.16 15.20 -0.99
CA SER A 149 10.46 14.20 -1.81
C SER A 149 8.96 14.47 -1.89
N VAL A 150 8.31 14.77 -0.76
CA VAL A 150 6.87 15.09 -0.73
C VAL A 150 6.58 16.39 -1.51
N GLY A 151 7.42 17.42 -1.38
CA GLY A 151 7.31 18.65 -2.15
C GLY A 151 7.40 18.40 -3.65
N LEU A 152 8.42 17.67 -4.08
CA LEU A 152 8.65 17.34 -5.50
C LEU A 152 7.54 16.45 -6.05
N ALA A 153 7.08 15.46 -5.28
CA ALA A 153 5.97 14.58 -5.66
C ALA A 153 4.67 15.36 -5.86
N THR A 154 4.42 16.35 -5.00
CA THR A 154 3.23 17.21 -5.11
C THR A 154 3.28 18.04 -6.39
N VAL A 155 4.44 18.60 -6.72
CA VAL A 155 4.65 19.34 -7.99
C VAL A 155 4.47 18.41 -9.19
N LEU A 156 5.05 17.21 -9.16
CA LEU A 156 4.95 16.24 -10.24
C LEU A 156 3.50 15.75 -10.42
N TYR A 157 2.78 15.52 -9.33
CA TYR A 157 1.36 15.19 -9.34
C TYR A 157 0.51 16.32 -9.96
N LEU A 158 0.73 17.57 -9.56
CA LEU A 158 0.04 18.73 -10.14
C LEU A 158 0.37 18.94 -11.62
N ALA A 159 1.63 18.73 -12.01
CA ALA A 159 2.11 18.98 -13.37
C ALA A 159 1.75 17.86 -14.36
N VAL A 160 1.74 16.60 -13.93
CA VAL A 160 1.54 15.44 -14.82
C VAL A 160 0.17 14.82 -14.61
N GLU A 161 -0.21 14.56 -13.35
CA GLU A 161 -1.44 13.81 -13.10
C GLU A 161 -2.71 14.64 -13.23
N ALA A 162 -2.69 15.92 -12.86
CA ALA A 162 -3.83 16.81 -13.04
C ALA A 162 -4.22 16.99 -14.52
N PRO A 163 -3.28 17.28 -15.46
CA PRO A 163 -3.64 17.33 -16.88
C PRO A 163 -3.96 15.96 -17.46
N CYS A 164 -3.21 14.90 -17.13
CA CYS A 164 -3.51 13.55 -17.62
C CYS A 164 -4.90 13.08 -17.20
N SER A 165 -5.33 13.35 -15.96
CA SER A 165 -6.67 12.97 -15.50
C SER A 165 -7.77 13.74 -16.24
N ARG A 166 -7.54 15.02 -16.56
CA ARG A 166 -8.48 15.79 -17.39
C ARG A 166 -8.54 15.26 -18.82
N VAL A 167 -7.40 14.93 -19.42
CA VAL A 167 -7.32 14.39 -20.78
C VAL A 167 -7.99 13.02 -20.86
N ILE A 168 -7.72 12.13 -19.90
CA ILE A 168 -8.34 10.80 -19.83
C ILE A 168 -9.86 10.92 -19.66
N ASN A 169 -10.32 11.79 -18.76
CA ASN A 169 -11.75 12.03 -18.60
C ASN A 169 -12.36 12.61 -19.88
N HIS A 170 -11.68 13.49 -20.61
CA HIS A 170 -12.21 14.03 -21.85
C HIS A 170 -12.26 12.97 -22.98
N LEU A 171 -11.23 12.12 -23.07
CA LEU A 171 -11.17 11.02 -24.04
C LEU A 171 -12.18 9.91 -23.73
N LEU A 172 -12.37 9.57 -22.45
CA LEU A 172 -13.34 8.57 -21.99
C LEU A 172 -14.78 9.12 -21.96
N ASN A 173 -15.00 10.42 -21.74
CA ASN A 173 -16.34 11.02 -21.89
C ASN A 173 -16.80 11.03 -23.35
N THR A 174 -15.87 10.91 -24.31
CA THR A 174 -16.19 10.66 -25.73
C THR A 174 -16.53 9.18 -26.00
N ARG A 175 -16.30 8.28 -25.02
CA ARG A 175 -16.56 6.83 -25.09
C ARG A 175 -17.29 6.35 -23.82
N ALA A 176 -18.50 6.87 -23.60
CA ALA A 176 -19.52 6.40 -22.65
C ALA A 176 -19.09 5.40 -21.54
N VAL A 177 -18.94 5.90 -20.32
CA VAL A 177 -19.34 5.17 -19.10
C VAL A 177 -20.18 6.13 -18.26
N PRO A 178 -21.50 5.91 -18.10
CA PRO A 178 -22.30 6.70 -17.18
C PRO A 178 -21.82 6.40 -15.77
N THR A 179 -21.27 7.42 -15.11
CA THR A 179 -21.05 7.43 -13.67
C THR A 179 -22.35 7.02 -13.00
N VAL A 180 -22.30 5.96 -12.20
CA VAL A 180 -23.36 5.60 -11.24
C VAL A 180 -23.40 6.71 -10.18
N GLU A 181 -24.05 7.83 -10.49
CA GLU A 181 -24.59 8.73 -9.48
C GLU A 181 -25.93 8.15 -9.02
N GLY A 182 -25.89 7.46 -7.88
CA GLY A 182 -27.07 6.78 -7.39
C GLY A 182 -27.07 6.55 -5.89
N THR A 183 -26.96 7.60 -5.06
CA THR A 183 -27.44 7.50 -3.67
C THR A 183 -27.81 8.82 -2.96
N GLN A 184 -28.37 9.86 -3.59
CA GLN A 184 -28.96 10.98 -2.80
C GLN A 184 -30.31 11.57 -3.23
N SER A 185 -31.01 11.09 -4.28
CA SER A 185 -32.32 11.69 -4.66
C SER A 185 -33.54 10.76 -4.54
N ASN A 186 -33.41 9.51 -4.10
CA ASN A 186 -34.54 8.56 -4.05
C ASN A 186 -35.23 8.44 -2.67
N GLY A 187 -34.86 9.28 -1.69
CA GLY A 187 -35.46 9.32 -0.34
C GLY A 187 -36.62 10.31 -0.19
N GLU A 188 -36.56 11.47 -0.86
CA GLU A 188 -37.56 12.53 -0.66
C GLU A 188 -38.82 12.39 -1.53
N MET A 189 -38.74 11.68 -2.65
CA MET A 189 -39.89 11.48 -3.55
C MET A 189 -40.90 10.42 -3.04
N ARG A 190 -40.47 9.50 -2.17
CA ARG A 190 -41.34 8.47 -1.58
C ARG A 190 -42.20 8.98 -0.41
N GLY A 191 -41.83 10.10 0.21
CA GLY A 191 -42.62 10.74 1.27
C GLY A 191 -43.82 11.54 0.75
N LYS A 192 -43.71 12.12 -0.47
CA LYS A 192 -44.77 12.95 -1.04
C LYS A 192 -45.85 12.16 -1.79
N GLN A 193 -45.55 10.98 -2.33
CA GLN A 193 -46.58 10.14 -2.98
C GLN A 193 -47.50 9.43 -1.99
N LYS A 194 -47.04 9.12 -0.76
CA LYS A 194 -47.90 8.50 0.26
C LYS A 194 -48.90 9.49 0.84
N LYS A 195 -48.54 10.78 0.98
CA LYS A 195 -49.41 11.81 1.56
C LYS A 195 -50.52 12.33 0.63
N LYS A 196 -50.50 11.98 -0.66
CA LYS A 196 -51.53 12.37 -1.64
C LYS A 196 -52.53 11.24 -1.94
N LYS A 197 -52.36 10.07 -1.33
CA LYS A 197 -53.24 8.91 -1.54
C LYS A 197 -54.20 8.64 -0.37
N ASP A 198 -54.02 9.35 0.74
CA ASP A 198 -54.82 9.23 1.97
C ASP A 198 -55.65 10.50 2.26
N ASN A 199 -55.89 11.35 1.25
CA ASN A 199 -56.79 12.51 1.31
C ASN A 199 -57.80 12.46 0.17
#